data_AF-A0A947X9W1-F1
#
_entry.id   AF-A0A947X9W1-F1
#
_cell.length_a   1.000
_cell.length_b   1.000
_cell.length_c   1.000
_cell.angle_alpha   90.00
_cell.angle_beta   90.00
_cell.angle_gamma   90.00
#
_symmetry.space_group_name_H-M   'P 1'
#
loop_
_entity.id
_entity.type
_entity.pdbx_description
1 polymer ?
#
loop_
_entity_poly.entity_id
_entity_poly.type
_entity_poly.pdbx_seq_one_letter_code
_entity_poly.pdbx_strand_id
1 'polypeptide(L)' 'MTLMRAFSRVDKGGNIKLPNNIQRAAQLKEGQLVELKITGASQKKNVLISARSSTR' A
#
# COMPACT_ATOMS: atom_id res chain seq x y z
N MET A 1 5.32 5.12 15.45
CA MET A 1 4.80 5.10 14.07
C MET A 1 3.31 4.84 14.11
N THR A 2 2.49 5.72 13.55
CA THR A 2 1.02 5.56 13.54
C THR A 2 0.61 4.73 12.34
N LEU A 3 -0.07 3.60 12.57
CA LEU A 3 -0.60 2.77 11.49
C LEU A 3 -1.77 3.50 10.81
N MET A 4 -1.60 3.91 9.55
CA MET A 4 -2.70 4.44 8.76
C MET A 4 -3.41 3.34 7.97
N ARG A 5 -4.74 3.42 7.98
CA ARG A 5 -5.63 2.49 7.28
C ARG A 5 -6.54 3.27 6.36
N ALA A 6 -6.82 2.69 5.20
CA ALA A 6 -7.80 3.22 4.26
C ALA A 6 -8.41 2.06 3.47
N PHE A 7 -9.60 2.30 2.92
CA PHE A 7 -10.23 1.40 1.97
C PHE A 7 -10.03 1.95 0.56
N SER A 8 -9.76 1.06 -0.38
CA SER A 8 -9.71 1.39 -1.81
C SER A 8 -10.32 0.27 -2.61
N ARG A 9 -10.93 0.61 -3.75
CA ARG A 9 -11.51 -0.37 -4.66
C ARG A 9 -10.43 -0.87 -5.61
N VAL A 10 -10.51 -2.16 -5.92
CA VAL A 10 -9.72 -2.79 -6.97
C VAL A 10 -10.44 -2.55 -8.29
N ASP A 11 -9.73 -2.05 -9.31
CA ASP A 11 -10.29 -1.88 -10.65
C ASP A 11 -10.32 -3.20 -11.44
N LYS A 12 -10.85 -3.17 -12.67
CA LYS A 12 -10.93 -4.37 -13.54
C LYS A 12 -9.56 -4.94 -13.93
N GLY A 13 -8.50 -4.14 -13.86
CA GLY A 13 -7.13 -4.55 -14.14
C GLY A 13 -6.39 -5.05 -12.90
N GLY A 14 -7.04 -5.11 -11.73
CA GLY A 14 -6.39 -5.49 -10.48
C GLY A 14 -5.60 -4.37 -9.81
N ASN A 15 -5.68 -3.12 -10.29
CA ASN A 15 -4.97 -2.01 -9.69
C ASN A 15 -5.72 -1.44 -8.49
N ILE A 16 -4.96 -0.95 -7.52
CA ILE A 16 -5.48 -0.28 -6.32
C ILE A 16 -4.99 1.15 -6.33
N LYS A 17 -5.92 2.11 -6.40
CA LYS A 17 -5.56 3.52 -6.24
C LYS A 17 -5.21 3.79 -4.78
N LEU A 18 -3.97 4.20 -4.50
CA LEU A 18 -3.56 4.59 -3.15
C LEU A 18 -4.24 5.91 -2.75
N PRO A 19 -4.99 5.96 -1.64
CA PRO A 19 -5.56 7.21 -1.15
C PRO A 19 -4.47 8.24 -0.79
N ASN A 20 -4.74 9.52 -1.03
CA ASN A 20 -3.76 10.62 -0.88
C ASN A 20 -3.16 10.69 0.53
N ASN A 21 -3.93 10.36 1.57
CA ASN A 21 -3.49 10.35 2.96
C ASN A 21 -2.45 9.24 3.21
N ILE A 22 -2.59 8.06 2.59
CA ILE A 22 -1.62 6.97 2.66
C ILE A 22 -0.34 7.34 1.92
N GLN A 23 -0.46 7.89 0.71
CA GLN A 23 0.71 8.31 -0.08
C GLN A 23 1.57 9.33 0.69
N ARG A 24 0.93 10.34 1.29
CA ARG A 24 1.62 11.38 2.08
C ARG A 24 2.29 10.81 3.32
N ALA A 25 1.60 9.95 4.06
CA ALA A 25 2.13 9.38 5.29
C ALA A 25 3.28 8.41 5.05
N ALA A 26 3.24 7.64 3.96
CA ALA A 26 4.30 6.75 3.55
C ALA A 26 5.37 7.44 2.67
N GLN A 27 5.23 8.75 2.42
CA GLN A 27 6.11 9.57 1.57
C GLN A 27 6.40 8.95 0.19
N LEU A 28 5.38 8.32 -0.40
CA LEU A 28 5.50 7.63 -1.68
C LEU A 28 5.49 8.64 -2.83
N LYS A 29 6.38 8.41 -3.80
CA LYS A 29 6.44 9.15 -5.06
C LYS A 29 6.00 8.28 -6.23
N GLU A 30 5.53 8.91 -7.30
CA GLU A 30 5.24 8.21 -8.55
C GLU A 30 6.50 7.50 -9.07
N GLY A 31 6.32 6.26 -9.57
CA GLY A 31 7.43 5.42 -10.04
C GLY A 31 8.29 4.78 -8.95
N GLN A 32 8.05 5.06 -7.67
CA GLN A 32 8.80 4.47 -6.57
C GLN A 32 8.44 2.98 -6.39
N LEU A 33 9.48 2.15 -6.19
CA LEU A 33 9.29 0.76 -5.83
C LEU A 33 8.76 0.62 -4.41
N VAL A 34 7.72 -0.20 -4.25
CA VAL A 34 7.10 -0.51 -2.96
C VAL A 34 7.13 -2.01 -2.72
N GLU A 35 7.15 -2.39 -1.46
CA GLU A 35 6.92 -3.76 -1.02
C GLU A 35 5.44 -3.93 -0.66
N LEU A 36 4.85 -5.04 -1.13
CA LEU A 36 3.47 -5.42 -0.84
C LEU A 36 3.46 -6.70 -0.03
N LYS A 37 2.82 -6.67 1.13
CA LYS A 37 2.60 -7.86 1.97
C LYS A 37 1.11 -8.06 2.23
N ILE A 38 0.59 -9.20 1.80
CA ILE A 38 -0.79 -9.60 2.08
C ILE A 38 -0.81 -10.29 3.45
N THR A 39 -1.69 -9.82 4.35
CA THR A 39 -1.83 -10.35 5.70
C THR A 39 -3.31 -10.54 6.07
N GLY A 40 -3.59 -11.40 7.04
CA GLY A 40 -4.95 -11.61 7.56
C GLY A 40 -5.51 -13.01 7.29
N ALA A 41 -6.43 -13.44 8.15
CA ALA A 41 -7.04 -14.77 8.09
C ALA A 41 -8.19 -14.82 7.08
N SER A 42 -8.18 -15.84 6.21
CA SER A 42 -9.18 -16.25 5.22
C SER A 42 -10.05 -15.12 4.61
N GLN A 43 -11.06 -14.64 5.32
CA GLN A 43 -12.06 -13.70 4.80
C GLN A 43 -11.67 -12.20 4.88
N LYS A 44 -10.66 -11.83 5.66
CA LYS A 44 -10.19 -10.44 5.76
C LYS A 44 -8.71 -10.35 5.38
N LYS A 45 -8.45 -10.04 4.11
CA LYS A 45 -7.09 -9.76 3.62
C LYS A 45 -6.81 -8.26 3.68
N ASN A 46 -5.73 -7.91 4.34
CA ASN A 46 -5.16 -6.57 4.37
C ASN A 46 -3.90 -6.54 3.51
N VAL A 47 -3.68 -5.44 2.82
CA VAL A 47 -2.44 -5.18 2.09
C VAL A 47 -1.62 -4.17 2.89
N LEU A 48 -0.45 -4.60 3.35
CA LEU A 48 0.55 -3.72 3.95
C LEU A 48 1.47 -3.22 2.84
N ILE A 49 1.79 -1.93 2.90
CA ILE A 49 2.60 -1.24 1.90
C ILE A 49 3.74 -0.53 2.62
N SER A 50 4.96 -0.82 2.18
CA SER A 50 6.17 -0.21 2.70
C SER A 50 7.01 0.32 1.55
N ALA A 51 7.69 1.45 1.76
CA ALA A 51 8.70 1.91 0.81
C ALA A 51 9.85 0.90 0.77
N ARG A 52 10.23 0.45 -0.43
CA ARG A 52 11.39 -0.44 -0.59
C ARG A 52 12.64 0.44 -0.56
N SER A 53 13.47 0.29 0.48
CA SER A 53 14.81 0.90 0.47
C SER A 53 15.66 0.17 -0.56
N SER A 54 15.96 0.84 -1.68
CA SER A 54 16.93 0.35 -2.64
C SER A 54 18.33 0.64 -2.10
N THR A 55 18.84 -0.20 -1.20
CA THR A 55 20.28 -0.27 -0.97
C THR A 55 20.91 -0.87 -2.22
N ARG A 56 21.43 -0.02 -3.10
CA ARG A 56 22.45 -0.39 -4.08
C ARG A 56 23.78 -0.57 -3.36
#